data_AF-A0A645CNZ9-F1
#
_entry.id   AF-A0A645CNZ9-F1
#
_cell.length_a   1.000
_cell.length_b   1.000
_cell.length_c   1.000
_cell.angle_alpha   90.00
_cell.angle_beta   90.00
_cell.angle_gamma   90.00
#
_symmetry.space_group_name_H-M   'P 1'
#
loop_
_entity.id
_entity.type
_entity.pdbx_description
1 polymer ?
#
loop_
_entity_poly.entity_id
_entity_poly.type
_entity_poly.pdbx_seq_one_letter_code
_entity_poly.pdbx_strand_id
1 'polypeptide(L)'
;MEITPLIDQGFQYLLDVKAGSDSQIVWHVANFPGWQAEIDEKSIPVQTSELGTILLDVPTGQHIVSLRFTENTPDRIFADILTLLTILAFSYFLAPFREEKSEQEKTI
;
A
#
# COMPACT_ATOMS: atom_id res chain seq x y z
N MET A 1 13.12 9.02 -24.70
CA MET A 1 12.94 8.02 -23.64
C MET A 1 12.22 6.83 -24.25
N GLU A 2 12.76 5.64 -24.08
CA GLU A 2 12.12 4.38 -24.48
C GLU A 2 11.71 3.65 -23.20
N ILE A 3 10.49 3.10 -23.16
CA ILE A 3 9.94 2.41 -22.01
C ILE A 3 9.41 1.06 -22.49
N THR A 4 9.89 -0.01 -21.89
CA THR A 4 9.44 -1.38 -22.15
C THR A 4 8.81 -1.94 -20.87
N PRO A 5 7.50 -2.22 -20.84
CA PRO A 5 6.87 -2.81 -19.66
C PRO A 5 7.29 -4.28 -19.53
N LEU A 6 7.85 -4.63 -18.37
CA LEU A 6 8.13 -6.00 -17.96
C LEU A 6 6.97 -6.57 -17.12
N ILE A 7 6.36 -5.74 -16.29
CA ILE A 7 5.16 -6.04 -15.50
C ILE A 7 4.24 -4.81 -15.50
N ASP A 8 2.95 -5.05 -15.72
CA ASP A 8 1.89 -4.05 -15.60
C ASP A 8 0.64 -4.70 -15.01
N GLN A 9 0.45 -4.57 -13.70
CA GLN A 9 -0.62 -5.21 -12.93
C GLN A 9 -1.47 -4.22 -12.13
N GLY A 10 -1.46 -2.92 -12.46
CA GLY A 10 -2.28 -1.91 -11.77
C GLY A 10 -1.76 -1.54 -10.36
N PHE A 11 -1.45 -2.53 -9.52
CA PHE A 11 -0.83 -2.41 -8.19
C PHE A 11 0.69 -2.67 -8.22
N GLN A 12 1.24 -3.08 -9.37
CA GLN A 12 2.66 -3.31 -9.56
C GLN A 12 3.04 -2.98 -11.01
N TYR A 13 4.12 -2.24 -11.17
CA TYR A 13 4.74 -1.91 -12.44
C TYR A 13 6.23 -2.22 -12.37
N LEU A 14 6.76 -2.76 -13.46
CA LEU A 14 8.19 -2.96 -13.66
C LEU A 14 8.51 -2.56 -15.10
N LEU A 15 9.36 -1.56 -15.27
CA LEU A 15 9.70 -0.97 -16.55
C LEU A 15 11.20 -1.08 -16.79
N ASP A 16 11.60 -1.51 -17.98
CA ASP A 16 12.94 -1.27 -18.51
C ASP A 16 12.90 0.08 -19.24
N VAL A 17 13.65 1.05 -18.72
CA VAL A 17 13.63 2.44 -19.17
C VAL A 17 14.99 2.80 -19.72
N LYS A 18 15.02 3.30 -20.95
CA LYS A 18 16.20 3.92 -21.55
C LYS A 18 15.96 5.41 -21.73
N ALA A 19 16.60 6.20 -20.87
CA ALA A 19 16.54 7.65 -20.87
C ALA A 19 17.80 8.23 -21.51
N GLY A 20 17.65 9.13 -22.49
CA GLY A 20 18.77 9.84 -23.11
C GLY A 20 19.23 11.09 -22.35
N SER A 21 18.44 11.51 -21.37
CA SER A 21 18.66 12.63 -20.47
C SER A 21 17.86 12.38 -19.20
N ASP A 22 18.18 13.10 -18.12
CA ASP A 22 17.33 13.11 -16.93
C ASP A 22 15.89 13.46 -17.34
N SER A 23 14.95 12.65 -16.88
CA SER A 23 13.59 12.63 -17.37
C SER A 23 12.63 12.24 -16.25
N GLN A 24 11.35 12.43 -16.48
CA GLN A 24 10.31 12.07 -15.52
C GLN A 24 9.38 11.02 -16.13
N ILE A 25 8.96 10.06 -15.30
CA ILE A 25 7.88 9.14 -15.62
C ILE A 25 6.70 9.50 -14.74
N VAL A 26 5.56 9.73 -15.39
CA VAL A 26 4.28 9.98 -14.72
C VAL A 26 3.39 8.76 -14.92
N TRP A 27 2.96 8.15 -13.82
CA TRP A 27 1.89 7.15 -13.86
C TRP A 27 0.56 7.86 -13.70
N HIS A 28 -0.44 7.48 -14.49
CA HIS A 28 -1.81 7.97 -14.35
C HIS A 28 -2.56 7.24 -13.22
N VAL A 29 -1.90 7.12 -12.06
CA VAL A 29 -2.42 6.53 -10.83
C VAL A 29 -2.26 7.56 -9.72
N ALA A 30 -3.31 7.72 -8.90
CA ALA A 30 -3.30 8.65 -7.78
C ALA A 30 -2.19 8.29 -6.79
N ASN A 31 -1.46 9.30 -6.31
CA ASN A 31 -0.42 9.10 -5.31
C ASN A 31 -1.06 8.94 -3.91
N PHE A 32 -1.47 7.71 -3.61
CA PHE A 32 -2.01 7.31 -2.31
C PHE A 32 -0.92 6.74 -1.40
N PRO A 33 -0.99 6.90 -0.06
CA PRO A 33 -0.03 6.26 0.85
C PRO A 33 0.08 4.75 0.62
N GLY A 34 1.32 4.23 0.56
CA GLY A 34 1.61 2.81 0.36
C GLY A 34 2.31 2.48 -0.96
N TRP A 35 2.33 3.41 -1.92
CA TRP A 35 3.20 3.29 -3.09
C TRP A 35 4.68 3.35 -2.70
N GLN A 36 5.46 2.43 -3.26
CA GLN A 36 6.91 2.36 -3.12
C GLN A 36 7.52 2.32 -4.51
N ALA A 37 8.59 3.09 -4.70
CA ALA A 37 9.31 3.16 -5.96
C ALA A 37 10.78 2.80 -5.76
N GLU A 38 11.34 2.12 -6.76
CA GLU A 38 12.76 1.79 -6.80
C GLU A 38 13.32 2.02 -8.20
N ILE A 39 14.59 2.43 -8.25
CA ILE A 39 15.41 2.44 -9.45
C ILE A 39 16.61 1.56 -9.20
N ASP A 40 16.78 0.52 -10.01
CA ASP A 40 17.86 -0.46 -9.86
C ASP A 40 17.96 -1.01 -8.42
N GLU A 41 16.80 -1.44 -7.88
CA GLU A 41 16.63 -1.99 -6.51
C GLU A 41 16.89 -0.99 -5.37
N LYS A 42 17.14 0.29 -5.69
CA LYS A 42 17.29 1.35 -4.67
C LYS A 42 16.00 2.11 -4.51
N SER A 43 15.48 2.12 -3.27
CA SER A 43 14.30 2.88 -2.92
C SER A 43 14.50 4.38 -3.17
N ILE A 44 13.53 4.98 -3.84
CA ILE A 44 13.46 6.41 -4.12
C ILE A 44 12.14 6.98 -3.62
N PRO A 45 12.11 8.28 -3.24
CA PRO A 45 10.86 8.92 -2.83
C PRO A 45 9.88 8.99 -4.00
N VAL A 46 8.63 8.63 -3.73
CA VAL A 46 7.51 8.84 -4.66
C VAL A 46 7.09 10.31 -4.61
N GLN A 47 7.10 10.99 -5.75
CA GLN A 47 6.65 12.38 -5.85
C GLN A 47 5.21 12.47 -6.37
N THR A 48 4.59 13.62 -6.13
CA THR A 48 3.23 13.92 -6.59
C THR A 48 3.31 14.93 -7.72
N SER A 49 2.70 14.60 -8.87
CA SER A 49 2.52 15.54 -9.98
C SER A 49 1.50 16.63 -9.62
N GLU A 50 1.40 17.68 -10.44
CA GLU A 50 0.38 18.72 -10.29
C GLU A 50 -1.06 18.17 -10.32
N LEU A 51 -1.27 17.01 -10.95
CA LEU A 51 -2.57 16.34 -11.05
C LEU A 51 -2.83 15.35 -9.90
N GLY A 52 -1.95 15.29 -8.90
CA GLY A 52 -2.09 14.36 -7.77
C GLY A 52 -1.68 12.92 -8.11
N THR A 53 -1.02 12.71 -9.24
CA THR A 53 -0.59 11.37 -9.68
C THR A 53 0.85 11.09 -9.30
N ILE A 54 1.26 9.83 -9.41
CA ILE A 54 2.64 9.40 -9.11
C ILE A 54 3.60 9.92 -10.18
N LEU A 55 4.70 10.51 -9.72
CA LEU A 55 5.80 11.01 -10.53
C LEU A 55 7.13 10.50 -9.96
N LEU A 56 8.02 10.03 -10.84
CA LEU A 56 9.38 9.64 -10.48
C LEU A 56 10.39 10.30 -11.43
N ASP A 57 11.48 10.82 -10.85
CA ASP A 57 12.64 11.27 -11.61
C ASP A 57 13.50 10.05 -11.97
N VAL A 58 13.82 9.90 -13.26
CA VAL A 58 14.68 8.84 -13.78
C VAL A 58 15.92 9.48 -14.39
N PRO A 59 17.13 9.17 -13.88
CA PRO A 59 18.37 9.70 -14.42
C PRO A 59 18.62 9.19 -15.84
N THR A 60 19.50 9.89 -16.56
CA THR A 60 19.98 9.42 -17.87
C THR A 60 20.66 8.06 -17.77
N GLY A 61 20.39 7.16 -18.72
CA GLY A 61 20.91 5.80 -18.72
C GLY A 61 19.83 4.74 -18.97
N GLN A 62 20.19 3.49 -18.70
CA GLN A 62 19.26 2.36 -18.73
C GLN A 62 19.02 1.89 -17.30
N HIS A 63 17.75 1.80 -16.92
CA HIS A 63 17.33 1.56 -15.55
C HIS A 63 16.14 0.61 -15.49
N ILE A 64 16.11 -0.21 -14.44
CA ILE A 64 14.91 -0.93 -14.06
C ILE A 64 14.15 -0.09 -13.04
N VAL A 65 12.97 0.40 -13.43
CA VAL A 65 12.11 1.21 -12.59
C VAL A 65 10.96 0.35 -12.09
N SER A 66 10.84 0.22 -10.78
CA SER A 66 9.76 -0.51 -10.12
C SER A 66 8.84 0.45 -9.37
N LEU A 67 7.54 0.21 -9.45
CA LEU A 67 6.52 0.91 -8.67
C LEU A 67 5.53 -0.12 -8.15
N ARG A 68 5.41 -0.25 -6.84
CA ARG A 68 4.54 -1.26 -6.21
C ARG A 68 3.69 -0.62 -5.12
N PHE A 69 2.40 -0.93 -5.12
CA PHE A 69 1.53 -0.65 -4.01
C PHE A 69 1.74 -1.68 -2.91
N THR A 70 1.95 -1.19 -1.70
CA THR A 70 2.11 -2.02 -0.51
C THR A 70 1.07 -1.67 0.53
N GLU A 71 0.69 -2.68 1.29
CA GLU A 71 -0.21 -2.57 2.42
C GLU A 71 0.45 -1.96 3.68
N ASN A 72 1.75 -1.66 3.61
CA ASN A 72 2.54 -1.18 4.74
C ASN A 72 2.41 0.33 4.90
N THR A 73 1.27 0.77 5.43
CA THR A 73 1.05 2.18 5.80
C THR A 73 0.85 2.32 7.32
N PRO A 74 1.42 3.37 7.96
CA PRO A 74 1.24 3.59 9.39
C PRO A 74 -0.23 3.68 9.81
N ASP A 75 -1.07 4.32 8.98
CA ASP A 75 -2.49 4.48 9.25
C ASP A 75 -3.23 3.14 9.28
N ARG A 76 -2.87 2.23 8.37
CA ARG A 76 -3.47 0.89 8.33
C ARG A 76 -3.05 0.07 9.54
N ILE A 77 -1.77 0.12 9.91
CA ILE A 77 -1.27 -0.55 11.13
C ILE A 77 -2.01 -0.04 12.36
N PHE A 78 -2.23 1.28 12.48
CA PHE A 78 -2.98 1.85 13.58
C PHE A 78 -4.44 1.39 13.61
N ALA A 79 -5.12 1.41 12.45
CA ALA A 79 -6.50 0.98 12.31
C ALA A 79 -6.68 -0.51 12.66
N ASP A 80 -5.72 -1.35 12.25
CA ASP A 80 -5.72 -2.79 12.55
C ASP A 80 -5.57 -3.03 14.05
N ILE A 81 -4.66 -2.31 14.72
CA ILE A 81 -4.49 -2.37 16.19
C ILE A 81 -5.77 -1.92 16.90
N LEU A 82 -6.36 -0.79 16.48
CA LEU A 82 -7.58 -0.27 17.08
C LEU A 82 -8.75 -1.25 16.93
N THR A 83 -8.87 -1.88 15.76
CA THR A 83 -9.89 -2.90 15.48
C THR A 83 -9.71 -4.10 16.40
N LEU A 84 -8.48 -4.60 16.54
CA LEU A 84 -8.16 -5.71 17.43
C LEU A 84 -8.52 -5.39 18.89
N LEU A 85 -8.14 -4.20 19.39
CA LEU A 85 -8.48 -3.76 20.74
C LEU A 85 -9.99 -3.66 20.96
N THR A 86 -10.72 -3.19 19.96
CA THR A 86 -12.19 -3.10 20.02
C THR A 86 -12.84 -4.48 20.10
N ILE A 87 -12.38 -5.44 19.30
CA ILE A 87 -12.88 -6.83 19.33
C ILE A 87 -12.59 -7.47 20.69
N LEU A 88 -11.40 -7.27 21.25
CA LEU A 88 -11.03 -7.79 22.57
C LEU A 88 -11.88 -7.19 23.69
N ALA A 89 -12.06 -5.86 23.69
CA ALA A 89 -12.92 -5.17 24.65
C ALA A 89 -14.37 -5.66 24.54
N PHE A 90 -14.91 -5.74 23.31
CA PHE A 90 -16.28 -6.19 23.09
C PHE A 90 -16.49 -7.65 23.53
N SER A 91 -15.54 -8.53 23.23
CA SER A 91 -15.58 -9.94 23.66
C SER A 91 -15.53 -10.08 25.19
N TYR A 92 -14.72 -9.25 25.85
CA TYR A 92 -14.66 -9.19 27.31
C TYR A 92 -16.02 -8.79 27.92
N PHE A 93 -16.70 -7.79 27.36
CA PHE A 93 -18.02 -7.36 27.84
C PHE A 93 -19.15 -8.36 27.52
N LEU A 94 -19.02 -9.16 26.45
CA LEU A 94 -20.01 -10.19 26.09
C LEU A 94 -19.83 -11.53 26.80
N ALA A 95 -18.64 -11.83 27.33
CA ALA A 95 -18.37 -13.05 28.08
C ALA A 95 -19.41 -13.33 29.21
N PRO A 96 -19.78 -12.36 30.07
CA PRO A 96 -20.77 -12.61 31.14
C PRO A 96 -22.20 -12.86 30.62
N PHE A 97 -22.59 -12.30 29.47
CA PHE A 97 -23.91 -12.53 28.87
C PHE A 97 -24.13 -13.97 28.40
N ARG A 98 -23.04 -14.74 28.23
CA ARG A 98 -23.09 -16.12 27.76
C ARG A 98 -23.34 -17.11 28.91
N GLU A 99 -22.97 -16.77 30.14
CA GLU A 99 -23.21 -17.60 31.32
C GLU A 99 -24.68 -17.55 31.76
N GLU A 100 -25.28 -16.35 31.77
CA GLU A 100 -26.67 -16.11 32.18
C GLU A 100 -27.71 -16.89 31.34
N LYS A 101 -27.48 -17.02 30.02
CA LYS A 101 -28.36 -17.81 29.14
C LYS A 101 -28.29 -19.32 29.40
N SER A 102 -27.15 -19.84 29.86
CA SER A 102 -26.98 -21.29 30.10
C SER A 102 -27.71 -21.79 31.35
N GLU A 103 -27.95 -20.89 32.30
CA GLU A 103 -28.54 -21.22 33.61
C GLU A 103 -30.08 -21.16 33.57
N GLN A 104 -30.65 -20.27 32.74
CA GLN A 104 -32.09 -20.22 32.50
C GLN A 104 -32.62 -21.41 31.68
N GLU A 105 -31.82 -21.94 30.74
CA GLU A 105 -32.20 -23.08 29.90
C GLU A 105 -32.18 -24.43 30.66
N LYS A 106 -31.46 -24.52 31.78
CA LYS A 106 -31.43 -25.70 32.68
C LYS A 106 -32.58 -25.76 33.69
N THR A 107 -33.32 -24.67 33.87
CA THR A 107 -34.40 -24.57 34.88
C THR A 107 -35.80 -24.79 34.28
N ILE A 108 -35.89 -25.07 32.97
CA ILE A 108 -37.15 -25.36 32.25
C ILE A 108 -37.27 -26.86 31.98
#